data_AF-A0A0M3JD39-F1
#
_entry.id   AF-A0A0M3JD39-F1
#
_cell.length_a   1.000
_cell.length_b   1.000
_cell.length_c   1.000
_cell.angle_alpha   90.00
_cell.angle_beta   90.00
_cell.angle_gamma   90.00
#
_symmetry.space_group_name_H-M   'P 1'
#
loop_
_entity.id
_entity.type
_entity.pdbx_description
1 polymer ?
#
loop_
_entity_poly.entity_id
_entity_poly.type
_entity_poly.pdbx_seq_one_letter_code
_entity_poly.pdbx_strand_id
1 'polypeptide(L)'
;MADLNVDSEVRDVWLSTVFPLNVAFIVPMETLRRQIRSHFGLIVERCYPDLVNNVIDTIMSLLNDKAEWEPELISVFQFVTLFRGKHVTPFIENLAHEAWITSSLSSRQVSSVHEVMNRLSQVPVVPPLESLRHISLVLVCPDRQIQVIIGSCIILISLSELISDFLQSFHSLFL
;
A
#
# COMPACT_ATOMS: atom_id res chain seq x y z
N MET A 1 19.46 -0.53 19.13
CA MET A 1 18.18 -0.91 18.46
C MET A 1 17.00 -0.98 19.42
N ALA A 2 17.17 -1.49 20.65
CA ALA A 2 16.13 -1.37 21.69
C ALA A 2 15.74 0.10 21.94
N ASP A 3 16.70 1.03 21.83
CA ASP A 3 16.48 2.48 22.00
C ASP A 3 15.73 3.15 20.85
N LEU A 4 15.51 2.46 19.73
CA LEU A 4 14.84 3.04 18.55
C LEU A 4 13.30 2.90 18.61
N ASN A 5 12.78 2.27 19.67
CA ASN A 5 11.34 2.11 19.95
C ASN A 5 10.55 1.53 18.77
N VAL A 6 11.11 0.51 18.14
CA VAL A 6 10.51 -0.21 17.00
C VAL A 6 10.05 -1.58 17.45
N ASP A 7 8.95 -2.04 16.85
CA ASP A 7 8.38 -3.37 17.04
C ASP A 7 9.44 -4.47 16.92
N SER A 8 9.29 -5.54 17.70
CA SER A 8 10.20 -6.70 17.67
C SER A 8 10.29 -7.30 16.28
N GLU A 9 9.17 -7.39 15.54
CA GLU A 9 9.17 -7.99 14.20
C GLU A 9 10.04 -7.21 13.21
N VAL A 10 10.00 -5.87 13.26
CA VAL A 10 10.86 -5.01 12.42
C VAL A 10 12.32 -5.14 12.83
N ARG A 11 12.58 -5.26 14.14
CA ARG A 11 13.94 -5.50 14.64
C ARG A 11 14.50 -6.83 14.14
N ASP A 12 13.70 -7.87 14.15
CA ASP A 12 14.10 -9.21 13.71
C ASP A 12 14.46 -9.22 12.22
N VAL A 13 13.69 -8.52 11.38
CA VAL A 13 14.02 -8.31 9.96
C VAL A 13 15.39 -7.64 9.79
N TRP A 14 15.68 -6.59 10.55
CA TRP A 14 16.98 -5.92 10.44
C TRP A 14 18.12 -6.83 10.89
N LEU A 15 17.97 -7.46 12.05
CA LEU A 15 18.97 -8.35 12.63
C LEU A 15 19.25 -9.56 11.72
N SER A 16 18.22 -10.17 11.12
CA SER A 16 18.37 -11.27 10.17
C SER A 16 19.05 -10.84 8.87
N THR A 17 18.96 -9.55 8.50
CA THR A 17 19.62 -8.98 7.34
C THR A 17 21.11 -8.72 7.61
N VAL A 18 21.44 -8.13 8.76
CA VAL A 18 22.82 -7.68 9.05
C VAL A 18 23.73 -8.79 9.56
N PHE A 19 23.17 -9.76 10.30
CA PHE A 19 23.96 -10.83 10.92
C PHE A 19 24.77 -11.67 9.92
N PRO A 20 24.21 -12.13 8.78
CA PRO A 20 24.97 -12.87 7.78
C PRO A 20 26.04 -12.04 7.05
N LEU A 21 25.89 -10.72 7.04
CA LEU A 21 26.77 -9.78 6.33
C LEU A 21 27.89 -9.22 7.23
N ASN A 22 27.82 -9.47 8.55
CA ASN A 22 28.72 -8.87 9.54
C ASN A 22 28.82 -7.32 9.43
N VAL A 23 27.70 -6.68 9.10
CA VAL A 23 27.54 -5.22 9.07
C VAL A 23 26.55 -4.81 10.17
N ALA A 24 26.34 -3.51 10.37
CA ALA A 24 25.42 -3.02 11.41
C ALA A 24 24.43 -1.96 10.93
N PHE A 25 24.89 -1.03 10.08
CA PHE A 25 24.15 0.20 9.81
C PHE A 25 23.64 0.35 8.38
N ILE A 26 24.24 -0.32 7.42
CA ILE A 26 23.89 -0.21 5.98
C ILE A 26 23.88 -1.61 5.40
N VAL A 27 22.86 -1.91 4.60
CA VAL A 27 22.67 -3.22 3.97
C VAL A 27 22.30 -3.07 2.49
N PRO A 28 22.65 -4.05 1.64
CA PRO A 28 22.15 -4.11 0.27
C PRO A 28 20.62 -4.26 0.24
N MET A 29 19.98 -3.46 -0.60
CA MET A 29 18.53 -3.40 -0.79
C MET A 29 17.94 -4.78 -1.07
N GLU A 30 18.60 -5.61 -1.88
CA GLU A 30 18.09 -6.95 -2.22
C GLU A 30 18.23 -7.98 -1.10
N THR A 31 19.18 -7.80 -0.19
CA THR A 31 19.24 -8.65 1.00
C THR A 31 18.11 -8.29 1.96
N LEU A 32 17.87 -6.99 2.15
CA LEU A 32 16.77 -6.51 2.98
C LEU A 32 15.41 -6.91 2.39
N ARG A 33 15.22 -6.79 1.06
CA ARG A 33 14.00 -7.21 0.35
C ARG A 33 13.64 -8.67 0.65
N ARG A 34 14.62 -9.57 0.59
CA ARG A 34 14.41 -11.00 0.90
C ARG A 34 13.97 -11.22 2.34
N GLN A 35 14.56 -10.50 3.29
CA GLN A 35 14.19 -10.61 4.71
C GLN A 35 12.80 -10.03 4.98
N ILE A 36 12.46 -8.88 4.40
CA ILE A 36 11.13 -8.29 4.46
C ILE A 36 10.09 -9.26 3.89
N ARG A 37 10.34 -9.85 2.71
CA ARG A 37 9.46 -10.88 2.13
C ARG A 37 9.29 -12.08 3.06
N SER A 38 10.38 -12.58 3.65
CA SER A 38 10.35 -13.75 4.52
C SER A 38 9.55 -13.53 5.80
N HIS A 39 9.59 -12.33 6.39
CA HIS A 39 8.91 -12.04 7.65
C HIS A 39 7.47 -11.56 7.43
N PHE A 40 7.25 -10.67 6.46
CA PHE A 40 5.95 -10.02 6.26
C PHE A 40 5.11 -10.69 5.16
N GLY A 41 5.69 -11.55 4.33
CA GLY A 41 4.98 -12.20 3.23
C GLY A 41 3.76 -12.98 3.70
N LEU A 42 3.87 -13.72 4.80
CA LEU A 42 2.76 -14.51 5.36
C LEU A 42 1.57 -13.66 5.82
N ILE A 43 1.81 -12.40 6.23
CA ILE A 43 0.73 -11.48 6.60
C ILE A 43 -0.14 -11.20 5.37
N VAL A 44 0.51 -10.93 4.23
CA VAL A 44 -0.16 -10.66 2.95
C VAL A 44 -0.78 -11.93 2.36
N GLU A 45 -0.07 -13.05 2.39
CA GLU A 45 -0.50 -14.32 1.77
C GLU A 45 -1.85 -14.84 2.30
N ARG A 46 -2.19 -14.53 3.57
CA ARG A 46 -3.45 -14.98 4.18
C ARG A 46 -4.70 -14.45 3.47
N CYS A 47 -4.63 -13.24 2.94
CA CYS A 47 -5.79 -12.57 2.33
C CYS A 47 -5.57 -12.27 0.84
N TYR A 48 -4.32 -12.08 0.42
CA TYR A 48 -3.94 -11.58 -0.90
C TYR A 48 -2.69 -12.30 -1.44
N PRO A 49 -2.75 -13.62 -1.70
CA PRO A 49 -1.58 -14.42 -2.08
C PRO A 49 -0.85 -13.91 -3.33
N ASP A 50 -1.59 -13.37 -4.30
CA ASP A 50 -1.01 -12.88 -5.55
C ASP A 50 -0.36 -11.48 -5.42
N LEU A 51 -0.56 -10.79 -4.28
CA LEU A 51 -0.10 -9.41 -4.09
C LEU A 51 1.16 -9.29 -3.23
N VAL A 52 1.72 -10.41 -2.74
CA VAL A 52 2.89 -10.40 -1.86
C VAL A 52 4.01 -9.57 -2.47
N ASN A 53 4.42 -9.90 -3.71
CA ASN A 53 5.51 -9.18 -4.38
C ASN A 53 5.19 -7.69 -4.54
N ASN A 54 3.97 -7.33 -4.92
CA ASN A 54 3.57 -5.93 -5.07
C ASN A 54 3.67 -5.15 -3.76
N VAL A 55 3.29 -5.78 -2.64
CA VAL A 55 3.42 -5.17 -1.31
C VAL A 55 4.89 -5.01 -0.93
N ILE A 56 5.73 -6.04 -1.17
CA ILE A 56 7.18 -5.94 -0.92
C ILE A 56 7.78 -4.83 -1.79
N ASP A 57 7.45 -4.76 -3.08
CA ASP A 57 7.88 -3.70 -4.00
C ASP A 57 7.50 -2.31 -3.49
N THR A 58 6.28 -2.17 -2.97
CA THR A 58 5.81 -0.91 -2.38
C THR A 58 6.65 -0.53 -1.17
N ILE A 59 6.89 -1.45 -0.23
CA ILE A 59 7.76 -1.21 0.94
C ILE A 59 9.17 -0.81 0.49
N MET A 60 9.73 -1.53 -0.49
CA MET A 60 11.05 -1.22 -1.03
C MET A 60 11.10 0.16 -1.68
N SER A 61 10.03 0.57 -2.37
CA SER A 61 9.93 1.92 -2.95
C SER A 61 9.78 3.02 -1.89
N LEU A 62 9.16 2.72 -0.75
CA LEU A 62 9.05 3.65 0.38
C LEU A 62 10.38 3.80 1.14
N LEU A 63 11.23 2.77 1.10
CA LEU A 63 12.57 2.80 1.69
C LEU A 63 13.59 3.54 0.82
N ASN A 64 13.36 3.60 -0.49
CA ASN A 64 14.29 4.13 -1.46
C ASN A 64 13.73 5.41 -2.08
N ASP A 65 14.22 6.57 -1.63
CA ASP A 65 13.91 7.82 -2.31
C ASP A 65 14.70 7.84 -3.62
N LYS A 66 13.98 7.82 -4.76
CA LYS A 66 14.57 7.77 -6.11
C LYS A 66 15.48 8.97 -6.42
N ALA A 67 15.52 9.98 -5.54
CA ALA A 67 16.41 11.13 -5.61
C ALA A 67 17.80 10.92 -4.96
N GLU A 68 18.09 9.78 -4.32
CA GLU A 68 19.35 9.54 -3.60
C GLU A 68 20.52 9.02 -4.47
N TRP A 69 21.74 9.22 -3.98
CA TRP A 69 23.02 8.93 -4.65
C TRP A 69 23.39 7.44 -4.70
N GLU A 70 22.87 6.61 -3.78
CA GLU A 70 23.13 5.16 -3.70
C GLU A 70 21.82 4.36 -3.54
N PRO A 71 21.02 4.20 -4.61
CA PRO A 71 19.69 3.57 -4.53
C PRO A 71 19.71 2.07 -4.20
N GLU A 72 20.89 1.45 -4.13
CA GLU A 72 21.06 0.02 -3.86
C GLU A 72 21.36 -0.30 -2.39
N LEU A 73 21.56 0.71 -1.55
CA LEU A 73 21.88 0.56 -0.13
C LEU A 73 20.81 1.20 0.74
N ILE A 74 20.46 0.53 1.83
CA ILE A 74 19.49 1.03 2.81
C ILE A 74 20.16 1.12 4.17
N SER A 75 20.04 2.28 4.80
CA SER A 75 20.50 2.49 6.18
C SER A 75 19.47 2.01 7.21
N VAL A 76 19.95 1.66 8.41
CA VAL A 76 19.09 1.33 9.56
C VAL A 76 18.13 2.48 9.88
N PHE A 77 18.54 3.72 9.64
CA PHE A 77 17.73 4.90 9.92
C PHE A 77 16.57 5.03 8.93
N GLN A 78 16.80 4.82 7.63
CA GLN A 78 15.73 4.78 6.62
C GLN A 78 14.74 3.66 6.97
N PHE A 79 15.26 2.46 7.23
CA PHE A 79 14.45 1.30 7.59
C PHE A 79 13.60 1.54 8.83
N VAL A 80 14.21 1.98 9.94
CA VAL A 80 13.50 2.24 11.20
C VAL A 80 12.51 3.39 11.06
N THR A 81 12.86 4.44 10.31
CA THR A 81 11.98 5.60 10.11
C THR A 81 10.68 5.20 9.42
N LEU A 82 10.73 4.28 8.45
CA LEU A 82 9.52 3.79 7.77
C LEU A 82 8.50 3.18 8.75
N PHE A 83 8.96 2.46 9.77
CA PHE A 83 8.09 1.74 10.73
C PHE A 83 7.87 2.49 12.05
N ARG A 84 8.52 3.64 12.24
CA ARG A 84 8.46 4.38 13.50
C ARG A 84 7.02 4.78 13.83
N GLY A 85 6.58 4.40 15.03
CA GLY A 85 5.22 4.71 15.53
C GLY A 85 4.09 3.91 14.86
N LYS A 86 4.42 2.92 14.03
CA LYS A 86 3.43 2.05 13.36
C LYS A 86 3.39 0.68 14.02
N HIS A 87 2.19 0.11 14.12
CA HIS A 87 2.03 -1.33 14.33
C HIS A 87 2.25 -2.04 13.00
N VAL A 88 3.17 -3.00 12.96
CA VAL A 88 3.70 -3.56 11.72
C VAL A 88 2.63 -4.35 10.98
N THR A 89 1.97 -5.30 11.67
CA THR A 89 0.94 -6.13 11.05
C THR A 89 -0.20 -5.32 10.42
N PRO A 90 -0.87 -4.39 11.12
CA PRO A 90 -1.88 -3.53 10.51
C PRO A 90 -1.33 -2.66 9.36
N PHE A 91 -0.09 -2.19 9.46
CA PHE A 91 0.54 -1.43 8.37
C PHE A 91 0.72 -2.28 7.11
N ILE A 92 1.21 -3.51 7.24
CA ILE A 92 1.38 -4.43 6.11
C ILE A 92 0.03 -4.85 5.52
N GLU A 93 -0.97 -5.15 6.37
CA GLU A 93 -2.34 -5.45 5.94
C GLU A 93 -2.94 -4.29 5.13
N ASN A 94 -2.75 -3.05 5.61
CA ASN A 94 -3.23 -1.86 4.89
C ASN A 94 -2.57 -1.71 3.51
N LEU A 95 -1.26 -1.95 3.39
CA LEU A 95 -0.59 -1.94 2.08
C LEU A 95 -1.14 -3.02 1.14
N ALA A 96 -1.46 -4.20 1.67
CA ALA A 96 -2.07 -5.28 0.89
C ALA A 96 -3.47 -4.92 0.41
N HIS A 97 -4.29 -4.33 1.30
CA HIS A 97 -5.61 -3.82 0.95
C HIS A 97 -5.55 -2.75 -0.14
N GLU A 98 -4.63 -1.79 -0.02
CA GLU A 98 -4.45 -0.72 -1.01
C GLU A 98 -4.00 -1.27 -2.38
N ALA A 99 -3.05 -2.20 -2.38
CA ALA A 99 -2.61 -2.88 -3.60
C ALA A 99 -3.76 -3.64 -4.28
N TRP A 100 -4.63 -4.28 -3.48
CA TRP A 100 -5.79 -5.00 -4.00
C TRP A 100 -6.82 -4.07 -4.64
N ILE A 101 -7.17 -2.97 -3.96
CA ILE A 101 -8.09 -1.96 -4.50
C ILE A 101 -7.54 -1.40 -5.81
N THR A 102 -6.28 -0.98 -5.79
CA THR A 102 -5.60 -0.37 -6.94
C THR A 102 -5.54 -1.32 -8.15
N SER A 103 -5.11 -2.57 -7.94
CA SER A 103 -5.01 -3.57 -9.00
C SER A 103 -6.37 -3.96 -9.57
N SER A 104 -7.36 -4.15 -8.71
CA SER A 104 -8.73 -4.50 -9.10
C SER A 104 -9.40 -3.39 -9.90
N LEU A 105 -9.29 -2.13 -9.47
CA LEU A 105 -9.80 -0.98 -10.23
C LEU A 105 -9.06 -0.81 -11.56
N SER A 106 -7.73 -0.97 -11.57
CA SER A 106 -6.90 -0.81 -12.77
C SER A 106 -7.11 -1.92 -13.80
N SER A 107 -7.56 -3.11 -13.38
CA SER A 107 -7.86 -4.24 -14.28
C SER A 107 -8.94 -3.93 -15.32
N ARG A 108 -9.82 -2.96 -15.02
CA ARG A 108 -11.03 -2.64 -15.80
C ARG A 108 -11.96 -3.85 -16.04
N GLN A 109 -11.83 -4.91 -15.25
CA GLN A 109 -12.77 -6.03 -15.29
C GLN A 109 -13.99 -5.69 -14.45
N VAL A 110 -15.18 -5.79 -15.05
CA VAL A 110 -16.46 -5.43 -14.44
C VAL A 110 -16.65 -6.15 -13.09
N SER A 111 -16.32 -7.45 -13.03
CA SER A 111 -16.42 -8.27 -11.81
C SER A 111 -15.51 -7.77 -10.69
N SER A 112 -14.25 -7.49 -10.99
CA SER A 112 -13.26 -7.00 -10.01
C SER A 112 -13.61 -5.61 -9.50
N VAL A 113 -14.04 -4.70 -10.39
CA VAL A 113 -14.49 -3.35 -9.99
C VAL A 113 -15.73 -3.45 -9.11
N HIS A 114 -16.71 -4.29 -9.47
CA HIS A 114 -17.91 -4.50 -8.68
C HIS A 114 -17.59 -5.05 -7.28
N GLU A 115 -16.67 -6.01 -7.18
CA GLU A 115 -16.25 -6.57 -5.89
C GLU A 115 -15.62 -5.51 -4.97
N VAL A 116 -14.70 -4.69 -5.50
CA VAL A 116 -14.09 -3.57 -4.75
C VAL A 116 -15.15 -2.59 -4.29
N MET A 117 -16.00 -2.13 -5.19
CA MET A 117 -16.99 -1.11 -4.88
C MET A 117 -18.04 -1.61 -3.87
N ASN A 118 -18.43 -2.88 -3.94
CA ASN A 118 -19.32 -3.50 -2.96
C ASN A 118 -18.68 -3.66 -1.59
N ARG A 119 -17.37 -3.92 -1.50
CA ARG A 119 -16.67 -3.92 -0.20
C ARG A 119 -16.54 -2.52 0.38
N LEU A 120 -16.18 -1.53 -0.45
CA LEU A 120 -16.04 -0.14 -0.02
C LEU A 120 -17.36 0.47 0.45
N SER A 121 -18.49 0.11 -0.14
CA SER A 121 -19.81 0.61 0.29
C SER A 121 -20.25 0.10 1.67
N GLN A 122 -19.63 -0.96 2.18
CA GLN A 122 -19.91 -1.53 3.50
C GLN A 122 -19.01 -0.95 4.59
N VAL A 123 -18.00 -0.13 4.23
CA VAL A 123 -17.11 0.51 5.19
C VAL A 123 -17.67 1.91 5.52
N PRO A 124 -17.99 2.23 6.78
CA PRO A 124 -18.60 3.50 7.17
C PRO A 124 -17.61 4.68 7.19
N VAL A 125 -16.49 4.56 6.49
CA VAL A 125 -15.38 5.51 6.49
C VAL A 125 -14.99 5.82 5.06
N VAL A 126 -14.64 7.08 4.81
CA VAL A 126 -14.16 7.56 3.51
C VAL A 126 -12.97 6.69 3.04
N PRO A 127 -13.00 6.13 1.82
CA PRO A 127 -11.86 5.40 1.27
C PRO A 127 -10.60 6.29 1.20
N PRO A 128 -9.39 5.72 1.29
CA PRO A 128 -8.15 6.49 1.16
C PRO A 128 -8.09 7.31 -0.14
N LEU A 129 -7.43 8.47 -0.10
CA LEU A 129 -7.35 9.40 -1.24
C LEU A 129 -6.87 8.74 -2.54
N GLU A 130 -5.88 7.84 -2.45
CA GLU A 130 -5.38 7.09 -3.61
C GLU A 130 -6.41 6.13 -4.20
N SER A 131 -7.27 5.55 -3.37
CA SER A 131 -8.43 4.76 -3.83
C SER A 131 -9.43 5.66 -4.54
N LEU A 132 -9.73 6.85 -4.00
CA LEU A 132 -10.61 7.84 -4.63
C LEU A 132 -10.07 8.32 -5.98
N ARG A 133 -8.75 8.50 -6.09
CA ARG A 133 -8.06 8.85 -7.34
C ARG A 133 -8.24 7.76 -8.41
N HIS A 134 -8.07 6.49 -8.03
CA HIS A 134 -8.29 5.37 -8.96
C HIS A 134 -9.76 5.23 -9.36
N ILE A 135 -10.69 5.40 -8.41
CA ILE A 135 -12.13 5.43 -8.71
C ILE A 135 -12.45 6.54 -9.71
N SER A 136 -11.87 7.74 -9.52
CA SER A 136 -12.00 8.88 -10.43
C SER A 136 -11.49 8.58 -11.84
N LEU A 137 -10.30 7.97 -11.95
CA LEU A 137 -9.74 7.57 -13.24
C LEU A 137 -10.63 6.57 -14.00
N VAL A 138 -11.22 5.62 -13.26
CA VAL A 138 -12.12 4.62 -13.86
C VAL A 138 -13.44 5.27 -14.30
N LEU A 139 -13.96 6.27 -13.57
CA LEU A 139 -15.17 7.02 -13.97
C LEU A 139 -14.99 7.81 -15.27
N VAL A 140 -13.80 8.33 -15.53
CA VAL A 140 -13.49 9.07 -16.76
C VAL A 140 -13.34 8.13 -17.97
N CYS A 141 -13.23 6.80 -17.76
CA CYS A 141 -13.16 5.84 -18.85
C CYS A 141 -14.52 5.68 -19.55
N PRO A 142 -14.58 5.51 -20.89
CA PRO A 142 -15.82 5.45 -21.66
C PRO A 142 -16.65 4.16 -21.50
N ASP A 143 -16.30 3.29 -20.54
CA ASP A 143 -17.01 2.03 -20.30
C ASP A 143 -18.28 2.28 -19.47
N ARG A 144 -19.43 2.24 -20.15
CA ARG A 144 -20.74 2.52 -19.54
C ARG A 144 -21.12 1.52 -18.45
N GLN A 145 -20.69 0.26 -18.52
CA GLN A 145 -21.06 -0.73 -17.49
C GLN A 145 -20.31 -0.44 -16.19
N ILE A 146 -19.01 -0.13 -16.30
CA ILE A 146 -18.18 0.22 -15.16
C ILE A 146 -18.62 1.54 -14.53
N GLN A 147 -18.97 2.54 -15.36
CA GLN A 147 -19.52 3.81 -14.88
C GLN A 147 -20.80 3.63 -14.07
N VAL A 148 -21.71 2.75 -14.49
CA VAL A 148 -22.97 2.47 -13.76
C VAL A 148 -22.69 1.82 -12.41
N ILE A 149 -21.75 0.88 -12.34
CA ILE A 149 -21.37 0.20 -11.08
C ILE A 149 -20.77 1.19 -10.09
N ILE A 150 -19.82 2.00 -10.55
CA ILE A 150 -19.17 3.00 -9.69
C ILE A 150 -20.17 4.08 -9.28
N GLY A 151 -20.98 4.59 -10.21
CA GLY A 151 -22.01 5.58 -9.93
C GLY A 151 -23.01 5.09 -8.87
N SER A 152 -23.45 3.83 -8.97
CA SER A 152 -24.36 3.23 -7.99
C SER A 152 -23.73 3.10 -6.61
N CYS A 153 -22.43 2.78 -6.54
CA CYS A 153 -21.71 2.65 -5.28
C CYS A 153 -21.34 4.00 -4.65
N ILE A 154 -21.02 5.03 -5.47
CA ILE A 154 -20.82 6.40 -4.97
C ILE A 154 -22.12 6.93 -4.36
N ILE A 155 -23.28 6.62 -4.94
CA ILE A 155 -24.60 6.97 -4.37
C ILE A 155 -24.80 6.29 -3.01
N LEU A 156 -24.35 5.04 -2.84
CA LEU A 156 -24.41 4.32 -1.57
C LEU A 156 -23.43 4.87 -0.51
N ILE A 157 -22.24 5.30 -0.94
CA ILE A 157 -21.21 5.89 -0.07
C ILE A 157 -21.58 7.35 0.29
N SER A 158 -22.40 8.04 -0.51
CA SER A 158 -22.77 9.45 -0.32
C SER A 158 -23.89 9.69 0.69
N LEU A 159 -23.61 9.29 1.94
CA LEU A 159 -24.20 9.91 3.12
C LEU A 159 -23.15 10.82 3.80
N SER A 160 -23.05 12.03 3.25
CA SER A 160 -22.71 13.32 3.86
C SER A 160 -21.28 13.90 3.87
N GLU A 161 -20.16 13.19 3.68
CA GLU A 161 -18.81 13.83 3.74
C GLU A 161 -17.89 13.58 2.52
N LEU A 162 -18.26 12.67 1.61
CA LEU A 162 -17.37 12.20 0.54
C LEU A 162 -17.16 13.17 -0.64
N ILE A 163 -18.11 14.09 -0.88
CA ILE A 163 -18.15 14.88 -2.12
C ILE A 163 -17.01 15.89 -2.18
N SER A 164 -16.67 16.54 -1.06
CA SER A 164 -15.56 17.52 -1.03
C SER A 164 -14.24 16.86 -1.35
N ASP A 165 -13.95 15.71 -0.73
CA ASP A 165 -12.67 15.02 -0.85
C ASP A 165 -12.53 14.34 -2.21
N PHE A 166 -13.64 13.79 -2.73
CA PHE A 166 -13.70 13.26 -4.08
C PHE A 166 -13.48 14.36 -5.13
N LEU A 167 -14.14 15.51 -5.01
CA LEU A 167 -13.92 16.66 -5.90
C LEU A 167 -12.49 17.19 -5.82
N GLN A 168 -11.89 17.20 -4.64
CA GLN A 168 -10.50 17.64 -4.44
C GLN A 168 -9.51 16.66 -5.11
N SER A 169 -9.74 15.35 -4.99
CA SER A 169 -8.97 14.34 -5.71
C SER A 169 -9.13 14.46 -7.23
N PHE A 170 -10.35 14.73 -7.71
CA PHE A 170 -10.62 14.96 -9.13
C PHE A 170 -9.90 16.22 -9.64
N HIS A 171 -9.87 17.30 -8.86
CA HIS A 171 -9.17 18.53 -9.24
C HIS A 171 -7.64 18.33 -9.33
N SER A 172 -7.05 17.53 -8.43
CA SER A 172 -5.62 17.19 -8.46
C SER A 172 -5.17 16.35 -9.67
N LEU A 173 -6.11 15.70 -10.37
CA LEU A 173 -5.84 14.94 -11.60
C LEU A 173 -5.66 15.82 -12.84
N PHE A 174 -6.07 17.10 -12.77
CA PHE A 174 -6.04 18.05 -13.89
C PHE A 174 -5.08 19.24 -13.66
N LEU A 175 -4.22 19.16 -12.63
CA LEU A 175 -3.12 20.08 -12.34
C LEU A 175 -1.79 19.32 -12.42
#